data_AF-A0A397AEX0-F1
#
_entry.id   AF-A0A397AEX0-F1
#
_cell.length_a   1.000
_cell.length_b   1.000
_cell.length_c   1.000
_cell.angle_alpha   90.00
_cell.angle_beta   90.00
_cell.angle_gamma   90.00
#
_symmetry.space_group_name_H-M   'P 1'
#
loop_
_entity.id
_entity.type
_entity.pdbx_description
1 polymer ?
#
loop_
_entity_poly.entity_id
_entity_poly.type
_entity_poly.pdbx_seq_one_letter_code
_entity_poly.pdbx_strand_id
1 'polypeptide(L)'
;MHSNLVKYQDIFQSIVSLSPKSAVILRDVYAKYVVPVYSAHIQAVFRTLKDKVPKPKPHGLKASQWNINLSFSHAPSESTISVSASTLLQQALEHIVPLCIAEQQFIHAMFFASTKKATTKPEPLELTLLMEKLFEKLSKRLVEFGDAGVSANVFEAVSMIVSCQQQLKALDTPTEYVVNTLLNFQLHLKRSLSKYMEDQNLVTRLDEAAAGISNDESDSPLPAIYDRIIVGLFAWLDKAAATKPKYSHLVRLENYHFIHGKLQGLSEHSVPLKRYTDDSFAAYSTNLDAYVMWLWECEVGKFTALFATIETHLESLPVKEVQFHLPKQDVRKAGELIHQNLDKSIKHIGERLKKHLSHSGDMAAVVVQCLRATILKTYERHAMLAKKCYDLELDLTVDRLRTSLEKLH
;
A
#
# COMPACT_ATOMS: atom_id res chain seq x y z
N MET A 1 -1.44 -6.90 -43.12
CA MET A 1 -2.49 -7.89 -43.45
C MET A 1 -3.81 -7.20 -43.75
N HIS A 2 -4.37 -6.42 -42.80
CA HIS A 2 -5.64 -5.70 -43.00
C HIS A 2 -5.68 -4.85 -44.28
N SER A 3 -4.62 -4.08 -44.57
CA SER A 3 -4.53 -3.27 -45.79
C SER A 3 -4.69 -4.03 -47.11
N ASN A 4 -4.32 -5.32 -47.14
CA ASN A 4 -4.54 -6.17 -48.32
C ASN A 4 -5.95 -6.76 -48.35
N LEU A 5 -6.54 -7.06 -47.19
CA LEU A 5 -7.90 -7.60 -47.09
C LEU A 5 -8.97 -6.55 -47.39
N VAL A 6 -8.76 -5.29 -46.97
CA VAL A 6 -9.69 -4.17 -47.25
C VAL A 6 -9.96 -4.01 -48.75
N LYS A 7 -8.99 -4.31 -49.62
CA LYS A 7 -9.15 -4.25 -51.08
C LYS A 7 -10.25 -5.18 -51.62
N TYR A 8 -10.63 -6.19 -50.85
CA TYR A 8 -11.65 -7.17 -51.20
C TYR A 8 -12.94 -6.99 -50.38
N GLN A 9 -13.08 -5.88 -49.63
CA GLN A 9 -14.20 -5.65 -48.72
C GLN A 9 -15.56 -5.75 -49.42
N ASP A 10 -15.71 -5.16 -50.60
CA ASP A 10 -16.97 -5.21 -51.36
C ASP A 10 -17.35 -6.64 -51.76
N ILE A 11 -16.36 -7.48 -52.09
CA ILE A 11 -16.56 -8.89 -52.43
C ILE A 11 -17.00 -9.66 -51.19
N PHE A 12 -16.33 -9.46 -50.06
CA PHE A 12 -16.70 -10.12 -48.82
C PHE A 12 -18.09 -9.71 -48.33
N GLN A 13 -18.44 -8.42 -48.40
CA GLN A 13 -19.79 -7.94 -48.06
C GLN A 13 -20.86 -8.52 -48.99
N SER A 14 -20.55 -8.67 -50.28
CA SER A 14 -21.44 -9.34 -51.24
C SER A 14 -21.63 -10.83 -50.92
N ILE A 15 -20.57 -11.54 -50.53
CA ILE A 15 -20.67 -12.96 -50.14
C ILE A 15 -21.47 -13.13 -48.84
N VAL A 16 -21.25 -12.25 -47.87
CA VAL A 16 -21.97 -12.25 -46.59
C VAL A 16 -23.47 -12.00 -46.78
N SER A 17 -23.85 -11.10 -47.70
CA SER A 17 -25.27 -10.81 -47.98
C SER A 17 -25.98 -11.93 -48.75
N LEU A 18 -25.26 -12.73 -49.54
CA LEU A 18 -25.81 -13.83 -50.33
C LEU A 18 -26.05 -15.11 -49.52
N SER A 19 -25.24 -15.38 -48.48
CA SER A 19 -25.35 -16.62 -47.71
C SER A 19 -24.79 -16.49 -46.28
N PRO A 20 -25.64 -16.63 -45.24
CA PRO A 20 -25.19 -16.62 -43.84
C PRO A 20 -24.15 -17.71 -43.53
N LYS A 21 -24.26 -18.88 -44.17
CA LYS A 21 -23.28 -19.98 -44.03
C LYS A 21 -21.92 -19.60 -44.58
N SER A 22 -21.89 -18.86 -45.70
CA SER A 22 -20.63 -18.39 -46.30
C SER A 22 -19.95 -17.33 -45.44
N ALA A 23 -20.74 -16.48 -44.76
CA ALA A 23 -20.22 -15.51 -43.79
C ALA A 23 -19.49 -16.19 -42.62
N VAL A 24 -20.06 -17.27 -42.07
CA VAL A 24 -19.42 -18.06 -40.99
C VAL A 24 -18.12 -18.68 -41.47
N ILE A 25 -18.11 -19.32 -42.65
CA ILE A 25 -16.91 -19.94 -43.23
C ILE A 25 -15.80 -18.90 -43.43
N LEU A 26 -16.12 -17.72 -43.93
CA LEU A 26 -15.14 -16.64 -44.13
C LEU A 26 -14.52 -16.18 -42.81
N ARG A 27 -15.32 -16.01 -41.76
CA ARG A 27 -14.84 -15.66 -40.42
C ARG A 27 -13.97 -16.76 -39.82
N ASP A 28 -14.31 -18.02 -40.03
CA ASP A 28 -13.50 -19.16 -39.58
C ASP A 28 -12.17 -19.27 -40.31
N VAL A 29 -12.15 -19.04 -41.62
CA VAL A 29 -10.92 -18.99 -42.41
C VAL A 29 -10.06 -17.83 -41.94
N TYR A 30 -10.63 -16.64 -41.71
CA TYR A 30 -9.91 -15.50 -41.15
C TYR A 30 -9.29 -15.86 -39.79
N ALA A 31 -10.09 -16.36 -38.85
CA ALA A 31 -9.64 -16.74 -37.52
C ALA A 31 -8.51 -17.78 -37.56
N LYS A 32 -8.59 -18.77 -38.46
CA LYS A 32 -7.56 -19.81 -38.62
C LYS A 32 -6.16 -19.24 -38.84
N TYR A 33 -6.04 -18.14 -39.60
CA TYR A 33 -4.74 -17.53 -39.91
C TYR A 33 -4.33 -16.45 -38.91
N VAL A 34 -5.29 -15.81 -38.25
CA VAL A 34 -5.04 -14.67 -37.36
C VAL A 34 -4.79 -15.10 -35.91
N VAL A 35 -5.47 -16.14 -35.42
CA VAL A 35 -5.29 -16.69 -34.06
C VAL A 35 -3.82 -17.01 -33.74
N PRO A 36 -3.04 -17.69 -34.62
CA PRO A 36 -1.63 -17.99 -34.33
C PRO A 36 -0.78 -16.73 -34.16
N VAL A 37 -1.07 -15.67 -34.93
CA VAL A 37 -0.34 -14.39 -34.87
C VAL A 37 -0.58 -13.71 -33.53
N TYR A 38 -1.85 -13.55 -33.14
CA TYR A 38 -2.18 -12.92 -31.85
C TYR A 38 -1.73 -13.78 -30.67
N SER A 39 -1.89 -15.10 -30.74
CA SER A 39 -1.44 -16.02 -29.69
C SER A 39 0.07 -15.89 -29.45
N ALA A 40 0.87 -15.88 -30.51
CA ALA A 40 2.33 -15.70 -30.41
C ALA A 40 2.70 -14.32 -29.86
N HIS A 41 2.05 -13.27 -30.34
CA HIS A 41 2.29 -11.89 -29.90
C HIS A 41 1.97 -11.67 -28.42
N ILE A 42 0.75 -12.05 -27.99
CA ILE A 42 0.31 -11.93 -26.59
C ILE A 42 1.22 -12.72 -25.66
N GLN A 43 1.61 -13.93 -26.08
CA GLN A 43 2.56 -14.74 -25.32
C GLN A 43 3.93 -14.05 -25.18
N ALA A 44 4.45 -13.46 -26.26
CA ALA A 44 5.73 -12.74 -26.22
C ALA A 44 5.68 -11.52 -25.30
N VAL A 45 4.61 -10.72 -25.38
CA VAL A 45 4.39 -9.55 -24.52
C VAL A 45 4.36 -9.96 -23.05
N PHE A 46 3.45 -10.86 -22.66
CA PHE A 46 3.30 -11.24 -21.26
C PHE A 46 4.50 -12.02 -20.71
N ARG A 47 5.19 -12.82 -21.54
CA ARG A 47 6.44 -13.47 -21.12
C ARG A 47 7.50 -12.42 -20.76
N THR A 48 7.71 -11.45 -21.65
CA THR A 48 8.70 -10.39 -21.46
C THR A 48 8.40 -9.54 -20.22
N LEU A 49 7.13 -9.21 -19.99
CA LEU A 49 6.72 -8.44 -18.81
C LEU A 49 6.79 -9.27 -17.54
N LYS A 50 6.38 -10.55 -17.58
CA LYS A 50 6.45 -11.46 -16.43
C LYS A 50 7.89 -11.69 -15.97
N ASP A 51 8.86 -11.76 -16.88
CA ASP A 51 10.28 -11.89 -16.53
C ASP A 51 10.82 -10.69 -15.76
N LYS A 52 10.16 -9.52 -15.88
CA LYS A 52 10.47 -8.30 -15.12
C LYS A 52 9.75 -8.20 -13.78
N VAL A 53 8.78 -9.07 -13.50
CA VAL A 53 8.07 -9.08 -12.21
C VAL A 53 9.07 -9.50 -11.12
N PRO A 54 9.14 -8.75 -9.99
CA PRO A 54 10.01 -9.13 -8.88
C PRO A 54 9.75 -10.57 -8.43
N LYS A 55 10.81 -11.39 -8.31
CA LYS A 55 10.65 -12.79 -7.86
C LYS A 55 10.63 -12.86 -6.33
N PRO A 56 9.81 -13.75 -5.74
CA PRO A 56 9.88 -14.02 -4.31
C PRO A 56 11.27 -14.58 -3.95
N LYS A 57 11.96 -14.00 -2.97
CA LYS A 57 13.29 -14.49 -2.53
C LYS A 57 13.14 -15.88 -1.89
N PRO A 58 13.96 -16.88 -2.27
CA PRO A 58 13.96 -18.18 -1.61
C PRO A 58 14.81 -18.08 -0.35
N HIS A 59 14.18 -18.00 0.83
CA HIS A 59 14.88 -18.38 2.05
C HIS A 59 14.64 -19.86 2.30
N GLY A 60 15.72 -20.63 2.17
CA GLY A 60 15.78 -22.02 2.57
C GLY A 60 15.59 -22.19 4.09
N LEU A 61 15.20 -23.42 4.42
CA LEU A 61 15.05 -24.02 5.75
C LEU A 61 13.75 -23.69 6.49
N LYS A 62 12.94 -24.76 6.61
CA LYS A 62 11.78 -24.96 7.47
C LYS A 62 11.73 -24.02 8.69
N ALA A 63 10.83 -23.05 8.63
CA ALA A 63 10.12 -22.50 9.77
C ALA A 63 8.82 -21.86 9.27
N SER A 64 7.71 -22.57 9.44
CA SER A 64 6.35 -22.01 9.39
C SER A 64 6.08 -21.19 10.66
N GLN A 65 6.96 -20.25 10.94
CA GLN A 65 6.85 -19.25 11.98
C GLN A 65 7.39 -17.98 11.36
N TRP A 66 6.56 -16.94 11.39
CA TRP A 66 6.89 -15.56 11.11
C TRP A 66 8.30 -15.22 11.61
N ASN A 67 9.30 -15.39 10.76
CA ASN A 67 10.62 -14.82 10.99
C ASN A 67 10.53 -13.38 10.51
N ILE A 68 10.23 -12.56 11.49
CA ILE A 68 10.07 -11.11 11.46
C ILE A 68 11.35 -10.48 10.93
N ASN A 69 11.39 -10.22 9.63
CA ASN A 69 12.01 -9.02 9.07
C ASN A 69 10.88 -8.14 8.49
N LEU A 70 9.97 -7.73 9.36
CA LEU A 70 8.93 -6.73 9.06
C LEU A 70 9.48 -5.31 9.25
N SER A 71 10.67 -5.06 8.74
CA SER A 71 11.00 -3.71 8.32
C SER A 71 10.62 -3.64 6.85
N PHE A 72 9.48 -3.01 6.54
CA PHE A 72 9.11 -2.71 5.15
C PHE A 72 10.14 -1.77 4.48
N SER A 73 11.11 -1.26 5.24
CA SER A 73 12.34 -0.61 4.78
C SER A 73 13.31 -1.53 4.00
N HIS A 74 13.07 -2.84 3.95
CA HIS A 74 13.84 -3.74 3.07
C HIS A 74 13.38 -3.72 1.60
N ALA A 75 12.40 -2.91 1.22
CA ALA A 75 12.26 -2.49 -0.17
C ALA A 75 13.48 -1.61 -0.49
N PRO A 76 14.39 -2.02 -1.39
CA PRO A 76 15.62 -1.28 -1.64
C PRO A 76 15.27 0.14 -2.05
N SER A 77 15.85 1.10 -1.32
CA SER A 77 15.94 2.53 -1.66
C SER A 77 16.98 2.79 -2.77
N GLU A 78 17.27 1.77 -3.59
CA GLU A 78 18.08 1.96 -4.78
C GLU A 78 17.20 2.53 -5.88
N SER A 79 17.67 3.63 -6.44
CA SER A 79 17.23 4.37 -7.62
C SER A 79 17.24 3.55 -8.93
N THR A 80 16.87 2.29 -8.88
CA THR A 80 16.25 1.59 -10.00
C THR A 80 14.76 1.64 -9.76
N ILE A 81 14.01 2.34 -10.61
CA ILE A 81 12.54 2.29 -10.67
C ILE A 81 12.16 0.81 -10.54
N SER A 82 11.72 0.37 -9.35
CA SER A 82 11.27 -1.00 -9.17
C SER A 82 9.95 -1.07 -9.88
N VAL A 83 10.00 -1.49 -11.14
CA VAL A 83 8.84 -1.57 -12.01
C VAL A 83 7.88 -2.60 -11.39
N SER A 84 6.81 -2.10 -10.77
CA SER A 84 5.80 -2.92 -10.07
C SER A 84 5.01 -3.77 -11.06
N ALA A 85 4.36 -4.83 -10.57
CA ALA A 85 3.50 -5.65 -11.43
C ALA A 85 2.34 -4.81 -12.01
N SER A 86 1.82 -3.85 -11.25
CA SER A 86 0.81 -2.90 -11.72
C SER A 86 1.28 -1.99 -12.87
N THR A 87 2.49 -1.46 -12.81
CA THR A 87 3.04 -0.60 -13.88
C THR A 87 3.35 -1.41 -15.14
N LEU A 88 3.81 -2.66 -15.00
CA LEU A 88 3.98 -3.59 -16.12
C LEU A 88 2.65 -3.98 -16.74
N LEU A 89 1.62 -4.21 -15.91
CA LEU A 89 0.27 -4.49 -16.40
C LEU A 89 -0.25 -3.30 -17.19
N GLN A 90 -0.07 -2.07 -16.70
CA GLN A 90 -0.49 -0.87 -17.40
C GLN A 90 0.17 -0.81 -18.79
N GLN A 91 1.48 -1.04 -18.91
CA GLN A 91 2.16 -1.14 -20.21
C GLN A 91 1.57 -2.23 -21.11
N ALA A 92 1.20 -3.38 -20.54
CA ALA A 92 0.54 -4.44 -21.30
C ALA A 92 -0.82 -3.99 -21.84
N LEU A 93 -1.63 -3.32 -21.00
CA LEU A 93 -2.97 -2.86 -21.35
C LEU A 93 -2.94 -1.72 -22.38
N GLU A 94 -2.02 -0.77 -22.23
CA GLU A 94 -1.81 0.33 -23.19
C GLU A 94 -1.46 -0.17 -24.59
N HIS A 95 -0.87 -1.37 -24.70
CA HIS A 95 -0.56 -1.99 -25.99
C HIS A 95 -1.68 -2.93 -26.49
N ILE A 96 -2.20 -3.79 -25.63
CA ILE A 96 -3.12 -4.86 -26.02
C ILE A 96 -4.54 -4.34 -26.23
N VAL A 97 -5.00 -3.39 -25.41
CA VAL A 97 -6.38 -2.89 -25.51
C VAL A 97 -6.63 -2.17 -26.84
N PRO A 98 -5.75 -1.24 -27.30
CA PRO A 98 -5.90 -0.65 -28.63
C PRO A 98 -5.85 -1.69 -29.76
N LEU A 99 -5.03 -2.74 -29.61
CA LEU A 99 -4.95 -3.83 -30.58
C LEU A 99 -6.29 -4.58 -30.71
N CYS A 100 -6.92 -4.92 -29.58
CA CYS A 100 -8.24 -5.57 -29.56
C CYS A 100 -9.30 -4.67 -30.19
N ILE A 101 -9.30 -3.38 -29.87
CA ILE A 101 -10.28 -2.42 -30.40
C ILE A 101 -10.11 -2.25 -31.92
N ALA A 102 -8.88 -2.08 -32.39
CA ALA A 102 -8.59 -1.94 -33.82
C ALA A 102 -9.00 -3.19 -34.61
N GLU A 103 -8.72 -4.38 -34.07
CA GLU A 103 -9.10 -5.64 -34.69
C GLU A 103 -10.62 -5.81 -34.75
N GLN A 104 -11.32 -5.48 -33.67
CA GLN A 104 -12.77 -5.54 -33.61
C GLN A 104 -13.42 -4.58 -34.61
N GLN A 105 -12.92 -3.34 -34.69
CA GLN A 105 -13.39 -2.35 -35.66
C GLN A 105 -13.20 -2.84 -37.10
N PHE A 106 -12.04 -3.42 -37.39
CA PHE A 106 -11.75 -4.02 -38.70
C PHE A 106 -12.75 -5.14 -39.03
N ILE A 107 -12.91 -6.12 -38.13
CA ILE A 107 -13.81 -7.26 -38.33
C ILE A 107 -15.25 -6.82 -38.51
N HIS A 108 -15.73 -5.88 -37.69
CA HIS A 108 -17.07 -5.35 -37.79
C HIS A 108 -17.31 -4.71 -39.17
N ALA A 109 -16.39 -3.85 -39.64
CA ALA A 109 -16.47 -3.24 -40.96
C ALA A 109 -16.36 -4.26 -42.10
N MET A 110 -15.60 -5.33 -41.91
CA MET A 110 -15.27 -6.31 -42.94
C MET A 110 -16.34 -7.41 -43.11
N PHE A 111 -16.95 -7.86 -42.01
CA PHE A 111 -17.78 -9.08 -42.00
C PHE A 111 -19.20 -8.88 -41.44
N PHE A 112 -19.51 -7.70 -40.90
CA PHE A 112 -20.81 -7.44 -40.24
C PHE A 112 -21.57 -6.24 -40.83
N ALA A 113 -20.92 -5.37 -41.60
CA ALA A 113 -21.55 -4.19 -42.18
C ALA A 113 -22.45 -4.49 -43.40
N SER A 114 -23.71 -4.89 -43.20
CA SER A 114 -24.74 -4.84 -44.24
C SER A 114 -25.77 -3.73 -43.98
N THR A 115 -25.72 -2.70 -44.83
CA THR A 115 -26.77 -1.72 -45.19
C THR A 115 -27.47 -0.88 -44.10
N LYS A 116 -27.12 0.42 -44.12
CA LYS A 116 -27.92 1.64 -43.82
C LYS A 116 -28.69 1.71 -42.48
N LYS A 117 -28.26 2.69 -41.67
CA LYS A 117 -28.87 3.26 -40.46
C LYS A 117 -29.01 2.30 -39.27
N ALA A 118 -28.02 2.30 -38.39
CA ALA A 118 -28.22 1.91 -37.00
C ALA A 118 -27.22 2.67 -36.12
N THR A 119 -27.59 3.86 -35.67
CA THR A 119 -26.88 4.59 -34.62
C THR A 119 -27.18 4.06 -33.21
N THR A 120 -27.88 2.91 -33.08
CA THR A 120 -28.37 2.43 -31.77
C THR A 120 -28.59 0.89 -31.69
N LYS A 121 -27.92 0.05 -32.49
CA LYS A 121 -28.00 -1.42 -32.26
C LYS A 121 -26.87 -1.90 -31.34
N PRO A 122 -27.16 -2.80 -30.39
CA PRO A 122 -26.14 -3.44 -29.55
C PRO A 122 -25.15 -4.23 -30.42
N GLU A 123 -23.92 -4.35 -29.93
CA GLU A 123 -22.84 -5.10 -30.58
C GLU A 123 -23.32 -6.53 -30.93
N PRO A 124 -23.11 -7.04 -32.17
CA PRO A 124 -23.54 -8.39 -32.51
C PRO A 124 -22.83 -9.43 -31.64
N LEU A 125 -23.57 -10.33 -30.98
CA LEU A 125 -23.00 -11.40 -30.16
C LEU A 125 -21.95 -12.24 -30.89
N GLU A 126 -22.17 -12.49 -32.19
CA GLU A 126 -21.23 -13.19 -33.06
C GLU A 126 -19.87 -12.47 -33.21
N LEU A 127 -19.84 -11.14 -33.08
CA LEU A 127 -18.60 -10.36 -33.08
C LEU A 127 -17.83 -10.61 -31.78
N THR A 128 -18.51 -10.54 -30.63
CA THR A 128 -17.92 -10.83 -29.32
C THR A 128 -17.32 -12.25 -29.29
N LEU A 129 -18.06 -13.25 -29.78
CA LEU A 129 -17.57 -14.64 -29.87
C LEU A 129 -16.37 -14.81 -30.80
N LEU A 130 -16.33 -14.07 -31.92
CA LEU A 130 -15.17 -14.09 -32.82
C LEU A 130 -13.95 -13.44 -32.16
N MET A 131 -14.14 -12.33 -31.43
CA MET A 131 -13.06 -11.69 -30.66
C MET A 131 -12.50 -12.62 -29.58
N GLU A 132 -13.37 -13.33 -28.86
CA GLU A 132 -12.95 -14.35 -27.88
C GLU A 132 -12.11 -15.46 -28.53
N LYS A 133 -12.49 -15.90 -29.74
CA LYS A 133 -11.72 -16.90 -30.51
C LYS A 133 -10.37 -16.35 -30.95
N LEU A 134 -10.31 -15.11 -31.44
CA LEU A 134 -9.07 -14.48 -31.93
C LEU A 134 -8.05 -14.26 -30.82
N PHE A 135 -8.52 -13.89 -29.64
CA PHE A 135 -7.71 -13.55 -28.47
C PHE A 135 -7.83 -14.60 -27.36
N GLU A 136 -8.05 -15.88 -27.71
CA GLU A 136 -8.35 -16.96 -26.75
C GLU A 136 -7.28 -17.16 -25.65
N LYS A 137 -6.04 -16.74 -25.90
CA LYS A 137 -4.95 -16.83 -24.91
C LYS A 137 -4.86 -15.62 -23.99
N LEU A 138 -5.51 -14.50 -24.30
CA LEU A 138 -5.35 -13.24 -23.56
C LEU A 138 -5.74 -13.39 -22.09
N SER A 139 -6.95 -13.88 -21.81
CA SER A 139 -7.46 -14.05 -20.45
C SER A 139 -6.55 -14.94 -19.61
N LYS A 140 -6.06 -16.05 -20.19
CA LYS A 140 -5.12 -16.96 -19.53
C LYS A 140 -3.79 -16.26 -19.20
N ARG A 141 -3.23 -15.48 -20.13
CA ARG A 141 -1.96 -14.78 -19.91
C ARG A 141 -2.08 -13.63 -18.91
N LEU A 142 -3.21 -12.92 -18.90
CA LEU A 142 -3.52 -11.93 -17.87
C LEU A 142 -3.54 -12.58 -16.49
N VAL A 143 -4.26 -13.69 -16.34
CA VAL A 143 -4.30 -14.46 -15.08
C VAL A 143 -2.90 -14.92 -14.65
N GLU A 144 -2.13 -15.55 -15.54
CA GLU A 144 -0.77 -16.02 -15.22
C GLU A 144 0.21 -14.90 -14.85
N PHE A 145 -0.03 -13.69 -15.37
CA PHE A 145 0.73 -12.49 -15.03
C PHE A 145 0.28 -11.92 -13.68
N GLY A 146 -1.03 -11.81 -13.47
CA GLY A 146 -1.63 -11.38 -12.21
C GLY A 146 -1.17 -12.26 -11.06
N ASP A 147 -1.20 -13.58 -11.23
CA ASP A 147 -0.71 -14.54 -10.22
C ASP A 147 0.77 -14.36 -9.92
N ALA A 148 1.59 -14.05 -10.93
CA ALA A 148 3.00 -13.76 -10.72
C ALA A 148 3.18 -12.50 -9.86
N GLY A 149 2.44 -11.42 -10.17
CA GLY A 149 2.44 -10.20 -9.37
C GLY A 149 1.98 -10.44 -7.93
N VAL A 150 0.87 -11.13 -7.75
CA VAL A 150 0.31 -11.48 -6.43
C VAL A 150 1.26 -12.36 -5.62
N SER A 151 1.92 -13.32 -6.27
CA SER A 151 2.90 -14.20 -5.60
C SER A 151 4.15 -13.45 -5.11
N ALA A 152 4.52 -12.36 -5.79
CA ALA A 152 5.61 -11.49 -5.38
C ALA A 152 5.19 -10.55 -4.26
N ASN A 153 4.00 -9.96 -4.38
CA ASN A 153 3.39 -9.08 -3.40
C ASN A 153 1.86 -9.08 -3.59
N VAL A 154 1.12 -9.59 -2.61
CA VAL A 154 -0.35 -9.69 -2.69
C VAL A 154 -1.02 -8.33 -2.91
N PHE A 155 -0.45 -7.24 -2.41
CA PHE A 155 -1.01 -5.90 -2.55
C PHE A 155 -0.97 -5.38 -4.00
N GLU A 156 -0.15 -5.97 -4.87
CA GLU A 156 -0.20 -5.69 -6.31
C GLU A 156 -1.56 -6.06 -6.91
N ALA A 157 -2.34 -6.98 -6.31
CA ALA A 157 -3.71 -7.26 -6.74
C ALA A 157 -4.56 -6.00 -6.77
N VAL A 158 -4.48 -5.17 -5.72
CA VAL A 158 -5.27 -3.94 -5.59
C VAL A 158 -4.83 -2.93 -6.65
N SER A 159 -3.52 -2.71 -6.78
CA SER A 159 -2.99 -1.79 -7.79
C SER A 159 -3.33 -2.22 -9.21
N MET A 160 -3.24 -3.51 -9.53
CA MET A 160 -3.63 -4.05 -10.84
C MET A 160 -5.14 -3.92 -11.11
N ILE A 161 -5.99 -4.11 -10.10
CA ILE A 161 -7.45 -3.86 -10.21
C ILE A 161 -7.70 -2.40 -10.58
N VAL A 162 -7.02 -1.47 -9.92
CA VAL A 162 -7.12 -0.02 -10.19
C VAL A 162 -6.65 0.28 -11.61
N SER A 163 -5.52 -0.27 -12.06
CA SER A 163 -5.04 -0.09 -13.45
C SER A 163 -6.07 -0.57 -14.48
N CYS A 164 -6.68 -1.74 -14.28
CA CYS A 164 -7.77 -2.21 -15.15
C CYS A 164 -8.98 -1.26 -15.14
N GLN A 165 -9.33 -0.70 -13.97
CA GLN A 165 -10.44 0.23 -13.85
C GLN A 165 -10.17 1.55 -14.57
N GLN A 166 -8.94 2.07 -14.44
CA GLN A 166 -8.49 3.27 -15.15
C GLN A 166 -8.54 3.05 -16.65
N GLN A 167 -8.04 1.90 -17.12
CA GLN A 167 -8.09 1.54 -18.54
C GLN A 167 -9.54 1.50 -19.05
N LEU A 168 -10.45 0.87 -18.32
CA LEU A 168 -11.87 0.81 -18.70
C LEU A 168 -12.52 2.20 -18.76
N LYS A 169 -12.18 3.09 -17.82
CA LYS A 169 -12.69 4.48 -17.81
C LYS A 169 -12.13 5.32 -18.95
N ALA A 170 -10.93 5.01 -19.43
CA ALA A 170 -10.27 5.74 -20.51
C ALA A 170 -10.76 5.32 -21.91
N LEU A 171 -11.65 4.33 -22.02
CA LEU A 171 -12.18 3.89 -23.31
C LEU A 171 -13.30 4.81 -23.81
N ASP A 172 -13.05 5.53 -24.90
CA ASP A 172 -14.07 6.33 -25.59
C ASP A 172 -15.20 5.47 -26.20
N THR A 173 -14.87 4.24 -26.61
CA THR A 173 -15.83 3.28 -27.18
C THR A 173 -15.55 1.90 -26.60
N PRO A 174 -16.14 1.56 -25.43
CA PRO A 174 -15.90 0.27 -24.79
C PRO A 174 -16.51 -0.86 -25.62
N THR A 175 -15.72 -1.90 -25.89
CA THR A 175 -16.22 -3.09 -26.57
C THR A 175 -16.61 -4.16 -25.56
N GLU A 176 -17.65 -4.94 -25.87
CA GLU A 176 -18.16 -5.97 -24.94
C GLU A 176 -17.06 -6.98 -24.59
N TYR A 177 -16.27 -7.40 -25.59
CA TYR A 177 -15.14 -8.30 -25.39
C TYR A 177 -14.07 -7.75 -24.42
N VAL A 178 -13.63 -6.51 -24.60
CA VAL A 178 -12.57 -5.91 -23.75
C VAL A 178 -13.10 -5.69 -22.33
N VAL A 179 -14.33 -5.19 -22.19
CA VAL A 179 -14.98 -5.00 -20.89
C VAL A 179 -15.06 -6.33 -20.14
N ASN A 180 -15.60 -7.38 -20.77
CA ASN A 180 -15.73 -8.69 -20.14
C ASN A 180 -14.37 -9.29 -19.77
N THR A 181 -13.37 -9.14 -20.63
CA THR A 181 -12.00 -9.64 -20.36
C THR A 181 -11.39 -8.98 -19.14
N LEU A 182 -11.47 -7.64 -19.03
CA LEU A 182 -10.88 -6.91 -17.91
C LEU A 182 -11.67 -7.10 -16.61
N LEU A 183 -13.00 -7.15 -16.66
CA LEU A 183 -13.84 -7.44 -15.48
C LEU A 183 -13.58 -8.86 -14.94
N ASN A 184 -13.46 -9.86 -15.81
CA ASN A 184 -13.12 -11.23 -15.41
C ASN A 184 -11.73 -11.31 -14.77
N PHE A 185 -10.75 -10.57 -15.31
CA PHE A 185 -9.43 -10.50 -14.70
C PHE A 185 -9.45 -9.78 -13.34
N GLN A 186 -10.18 -8.68 -13.20
CA GLN A 186 -10.38 -8.03 -11.90
C GLN A 186 -11.05 -8.95 -10.88
N LEU A 187 -12.04 -9.75 -11.31
CA LEU A 187 -12.69 -10.73 -10.45
C LEU A 187 -11.70 -11.81 -9.98
N HIS A 188 -10.83 -12.29 -10.87
CA HIS A 188 -9.74 -13.20 -10.50
C HIS A 188 -8.83 -12.59 -9.44
N LEU A 189 -8.35 -11.36 -9.65
CA LEU A 189 -7.49 -10.67 -8.67
C LEU A 189 -8.18 -10.46 -7.32
N LYS A 190 -9.47 -10.11 -7.32
CA LYS A 190 -10.29 -10.00 -6.10
C LYS A 190 -10.35 -11.34 -5.37
N ARG A 191 -10.62 -12.44 -6.08
CA ARG A 191 -10.65 -13.79 -5.50
C ARG A 191 -9.29 -14.20 -4.93
N SER A 192 -8.20 -13.91 -5.63
CA SER A 192 -6.84 -14.20 -5.13
C SER A 192 -6.53 -13.41 -3.86
N LEU A 193 -6.96 -12.16 -3.79
CA LEU A 193 -6.83 -11.35 -2.57
C LEU A 193 -7.70 -11.88 -1.43
N SER A 194 -8.96 -12.19 -1.68
CA SER A 194 -9.86 -12.80 -0.69
C SER A 194 -9.31 -14.11 -0.16
N LYS A 195 -8.87 -15.00 -1.05
CA LYS A 195 -8.24 -16.27 -0.68
C LYS A 195 -6.99 -16.05 0.17
N TYR A 196 -6.13 -15.09 -0.19
CA TYR A 196 -4.97 -14.76 0.64
C TYR A 196 -5.40 -14.28 2.03
N MET A 197 -6.42 -13.44 2.12
CA MET A 197 -6.97 -12.99 3.40
C MET A 197 -7.57 -14.15 4.22
N GLU A 198 -8.22 -15.12 3.58
CA GLU A 198 -8.74 -16.34 4.22
C GLU A 198 -7.61 -17.24 4.72
N ASP A 199 -6.62 -17.52 3.86
CA ASP A 199 -5.45 -18.36 4.17
C ASP A 199 -4.60 -17.77 5.32
N GLN A 200 -4.61 -16.44 5.49
CA GLN A 200 -3.96 -15.75 6.60
C GLN A 200 -4.84 -15.63 7.86
N ASN A 201 -6.01 -16.27 7.89
CA ASN A 201 -7.00 -16.21 8.97
C ASN A 201 -7.46 -14.77 9.28
N LEU A 202 -7.34 -13.86 8.29
CA LEU A 202 -7.79 -12.47 8.37
C LEU A 202 -9.30 -12.38 8.19
N VAL A 203 -9.92 -13.20 7.34
CA VAL A 203 -11.38 -13.15 7.10
C VAL A 203 -12.19 -13.54 8.32
N THR A 204 -11.84 -14.63 9.01
CA THR A 204 -12.47 -15.02 10.30
C THR A 204 -12.35 -13.92 11.35
N ARG A 205 -11.18 -13.28 11.43
CA ARG A 205 -10.91 -12.19 12.38
C ARG A 205 -11.53 -10.84 11.97
N LEU A 206 -11.80 -10.65 10.69
CA LEU A 206 -12.49 -9.50 10.12
C LEU A 206 -14.01 -9.64 10.24
N ASP A 207 -14.54 -10.86 10.10
CA ASP A 207 -15.97 -11.17 10.31
C ASP A 207 -16.34 -11.05 11.80
N GLU A 208 -15.44 -11.42 12.72
CA GLU A 208 -15.58 -11.13 14.16
C GLU A 208 -15.58 -9.61 14.47
N ALA A 209 -14.81 -8.82 13.72
CA ALA A 209 -14.77 -7.36 13.86
C ALA A 209 -15.94 -6.65 13.14
N ALA A 210 -16.45 -7.23 12.05
CA ALA A 210 -17.52 -6.70 11.23
C ALA A 210 -18.92 -7.08 11.75
N ALA A 211 -19.05 -8.13 12.58
CA ALA A 211 -20.31 -8.47 13.25
C ALA A 211 -20.86 -7.35 14.16
N GLY A 212 -20.08 -6.28 14.41
CA GLY A 212 -20.51 -5.08 15.11
C GLY A 212 -21.01 -3.92 14.23
N ILE A 213 -21.01 -4.04 12.89
CA ILE A 213 -21.37 -2.93 11.98
C ILE A 213 -22.41 -3.41 10.97
N SER A 214 -23.62 -2.84 11.07
CA SER A 214 -24.78 -3.16 10.24
C SER A 214 -24.54 -2.84 8.75
N ASN A 215 -24.89 -3.80 7.90
CA ASN A 215 -24.97 -3.63 6.45
C ASN A 215 -26.14 -2.72 6.11
N ASP A 216 -25.87 -1.51 5.60
CA ASP A 216 -26.85 -0.81 4.79
C ASP A 216 -26.22 -0.14 3.55
N GLU A 217 -26.90 -0.45 2.45
CA GLU A 217 -27.00 0.10 1.09
C GLU A 217 -25.84 0.83 0.35
N SER A 218 -25.55 0.24 -0.82
CA SER A 218 -25.21 0.82 -2.13
C SER A 218 -24.54 2.20 -2.24
N ASP A 219 -23.23 2.19 -2.55
CA ASP A 219 -22.62 3.00 -3.61
C ASP A 219 -21.16 2.56 -3.83
N SER A 220 -20.87 1.95 -4.99
CA SER A 220 -19.56 1.34 -5.36
C SER A 220 -19.07 0.25 -4.37
N PRO A 221 -18.74 -0.97 -4.81
CA PRO A 221 -18.15 -1.97 -3.89
C PRO A 221 -16.74 -1.58 -3.41
N LEU A 222 -16.14 -0.53 -3.98
CA LEU A 222 -14.73 -0.19 -3.78
C LEU A 222 -14.42 0.40 -2.39
N PRO A 223 -15.20 1.35 -1.82
CA PRO A 223 -15.00 1.82 -0.45
C PRO A 223 -15.14 0.71 0.58
N ALA A 224 -16.12 -0.20 0.42
CA ALA A 224 -16.30 -1.35 1.30
C ALA A 224 -15.11 -2.33 1.23
N ILE A 225 -14.54 -2.53 0.03
CA ILE A 225 -13.33 -3.33 -0.15
C ILE A 225 -12.13 -2.67 0.52
N TYR A 226 -11.94 -1.36 0.33
CA TYR A 226 -10.86 -0.62 1.00
C TYR A 226 -11.01 -0.64 2.51
N ASP A 227 -12.23 -0.52 3.02
CA ASP A 227 -12.52 -0.63 4.44
C ASP A 227 -12.10 -1.99 4.99
N ARG A 228 -12.58 -3.07 4.37
CA ARG A 228 -12.28 -4.42 4.82
C ARG A 228 -10.77 -4.73 4.77
N ILE A 229 -10.05 -4.26 3.75
CA ILE A 229 -8.61 -4.52 3.61
C ILE A 229 -7.80 -3.66 4.55
N ILE A 230 -8.02 -2.34 4.56
CA ILE A 230 -7.14 -1.40 5.26
C ILE A 230 -7.39 -1.44 6.77
N VAL A 231 -8.65 -1.53 7.21
CA VAL A 231 -8.98 -1.73 8.62
C VAL A 231 -8.44 -3.07 9.12
N GLY A 232 -8.56 -4.12 8.30
CA GLY A 232 -7.96 -5.43 8.58
C GLY A 232 -6.44 -5.38 8.73
N LEU A 233 -5.77 -4.62 7.86
CA LEU A 233 -4.32 -4.41 7.93
C LEU A 233 -3.91 -3.68 9.21
N PHE A 234 -4.63 -2.63 9.61
CA PHE A 234 -4.36 -1.92 10.86
C PHE A 234 -4.54 -2.83 12.07
N ALA A 235 -5.67 -3.54 12.15
CA ALA A 235 -5.93 -4.48 13.23
C ALA A 235 -4.90 -5.62 13.29
N TRP A 236 -4.44 -6.10 12.14
CA TRP A 236 -3.35 -7.08 12.07
C TRP A 236 -2.03 -6.49 12.58
N LEU A 237 -1.67 -5.29 12.14
CA LEU A 237 -0.45 -4.60 12.55
C LEU A 237 -0.41 -4.39 14.06
N ASP A 238 -1.53 -4.05 14.69
CA ASP A 238 -1.63 -3.95 16.14
C ASP A 238 -1.32 -5.26 16.85
N LYS A 239 -1.85 -6.38 16.36
CA LYS A 239 -1.53 -7.70 16.93
C LYS A 239 -0.08 -8.10 16.64
N ALA A 240 0.46 -7.76 15.48
CA ALA A 240 1.86 -8.00 15.13
C ALA A 240 2.80 -7.22 16.07
N ALA A 241 2.53 -5.94 16.30
CA ALA A 241 3.26 -5.10 17.25
C ALA A 241 3.17 -5.65 18.68
N ALA A 242 2.02 -6.22 19.07
CA ALA A 242 1.83 -6.85 20.37
C ALA A 242 2.71 -8.11 20.58
N THR A 243 3.23 -8.75 19.53
CA THR A 243 4.17 -9.88 19.68
C THR A 243 5.54 -9.48 20.23
N LYS A 244 5.89 -8.19 20.11
CA LYS A 244 7.12 -7.59 20.68
C LYS A 244 6.75 -6.34 21.48
N PRO A 245 6.12 -6.47 22.67
CA PRO A 245 5.56 -5.34 23.40
C PRO A 245 6.53 -4.18 23.61
N LYS A 246 7.79 -4.51 23.94
CA LYS A 246 8.89 -3.55 24.15
C LYS A 246 9.18 -2.65 22.94
N TYR A 247 9.01 -3.17 21.72
CA TYR A 247 9.30 -2.46 20.48
C TYR A 247 8.03 -2.19 19.66
N SER A 248 6.86 -2.32 20.29
CA SER A 248 5.57 -2.24 19.61
C SER A 248 5.36 -0.87 18.95
N HIS A 249 5.80 0.22 19.58
CA HIS A 249 5.78 1.56 19.01
C HIS A 249 6.71 1.68 17.79
N LEU A 250 7.90 1.05 17.81
CA LEU A 250 8.84 1.08 16.68
C LEU A 250 8.27 0.30 15.49
N VAL A 251 7.71 -0.89 15.76
CA VAL A 251 7.03 -1.69 14.73
C VAL A 251 5.90 -0.87 14.09
N ARG A 252 5.03 -0.25 14.90
CA ARG A 252 3.95 0.59 14.38
C ARG A 252 4.48 1.81 13.63
N LEU A 253 5.48 2.50 14.16
CA LEU A 253 6.10 3.69 13.54
C LEU A 253 6.54 3.39 12.11
N GLU A 254 7.36 2.36 11.91
CA GLU A 254 7.88 2.00 10.59
C GLU A 254 6.77 1.60 9.62
N ASN A 255 5.83 0.79 10.10
CA ASN A 255 4.76 0.25 9.29
C ASN A 255 3.75 1.33 8.89
N TYR A 256 3.32 2.18 9.82
CA TYR A 256 2.40 3.27 9.52
C TYR A 256 3.05 4.36 8.66
N HIS A 257 4.36 4.62 8.81
CA HIS A 257 5.07 5.51 7.89
C HIS A 257 5.02 4.97 6.45
N PHE A 258 5.32 3.68 6.27
CA PHE A 258 5.24 3.04 4.97
C PHE A 258 3.83 3.05 4.39
N ILE A 259 2.83 2.64 5.19
CA ILE A 259 1.43 2.60 4.77
C ILE A 259 0.95 4.00 4.40
N HIS A 260 1.25 5.02 5.22
CA HIS A 260 0.90 6.41 4.93
C HIS A 260 1.48 6.86 3.59
N GLY A 261 2.78 6.64 3.34
CA GLY A 261 3.41 7.03 2.08
C GLY A 261 2.78 6.35 0.86
N LYS A 262 2.36 5.07 0.98
CA LYS A 262 1.64 4.36 -0.09
C LYS A 262 0.22 4.87 -0.28
N LEU A 263 -0.52 5.09 0.81
CA LEU A 263 -1.90 5.59 0.75
C LEU A 263 -1.96 7.04 0.27
N GLN A 264 -1.00 7.87 0.62
CA GLN A 264 -0.93 9.27 0.21
C GLN A 264 -0.93 9.41 -1.31
N GLY A 265 -0.03 8.71 -2.02
CA GLY A 265 0.00 8.74 -3.49
C GLY A 265 -1.26 8.17 -4.14
N LEU A 266 -1.95 7.22 -3.49
CA LEU A 266 -3.23 6.69 -3.98
C LEU A 266 -4.41 7.63 -3.68
N SER A 267 -4.35 8.38 -2.57
CA SER A 267 -5.43 9.25 -2.10
C SER A 267 -5.65 10.48 -2.99
N GLU A 268 -4.60 10.94 -3.69
CA GLU A 268 -4.67 12.00 -4.69
C GLU A 268 -5.70 11.69 -5.81
N HIS A 269 -5.94 10.40 -6.05
CA HIS A 269 -6.77 9.92 -7.15
C HIS A 269 -8.03 9.18 -6.67
N SER A 270 -8.24 9.07 -5.34
CA SER A 270 -9.34 8.30 -4.75
C SER A 270 -9.75 8.85 -3.38
N VAL A 271 -10.83 9.65 -3.37
CA VAL A 271 -11.41 10.27 -2.17
C VAL A 271 -11.62 9.28 -1.00
N PRO A 272 -12.14 8.04 -1.21
CA PRO A 272 -12.32 7.08 -0.11
C PRO A 272 -11.04 6.64 0.60
N LEU A 273 -9.87 6.79 -0.04
CA LEU A 273 -8.58 6.43 0.55
C LEU A 273 -7.99 7.53 1.43
N LYS A 274 -8.53 8.76 1.32
CA LYS A 274 -8.05 9.90 2.09
C LYS A 274 -8.19 9.68 3.60
N ARG A 275 -9.33 9.16 4.06
CA ARG A 275 -9.54 8.84 5.48
C ARG A 275 -8.45 7.94 6.05
N TYR A 276 -8.10 6.85 5.36
CA TYR A 276 -7.09 5.92 5.85
C TYR A 276 -5.68 6.48 5.74
N THR A 277 -5.44 7.39 4.80
CA THR A 277 -4.19 8.14 4.70
C THR A 277 -4.00 9.00 5.95
N ASP A 278 -5.08 9.66 6.39
CA ASP A 278 -5.07 10.51 7.58
C ASP A 278 -4.98 9.66 8.87
N ASP A 279 -5.71 8.54 8.95
CA ASP A 279 -5.63 7.59 10.08
C ASP A 279 -4.23 6.98 10.22
N SER A 280 -3.62 6.56 9.10
CA SER A 280 -2.25 6.04 9.11
C SER A 280 -1.24 7.11 9.50
N PHE A 281 -1.44 8.37 9.11
CA PHE A 281 -0.60 9.49 9.55
C PHE A 281 -0.73 9.76 11.05
N ALA A 282 -1.96 9.73 11.58
CA ALA A 282 -2.21 9.91 13.01
C ALA A 282 -1.58 8.79 13.84
N ALA A 283 -1.71 7.53 13.39
CA ALA A 283 -1.08 6.39 14.02
C ALA A 283 0.46 6.47 13.91
N TYR A 284 1.00 6.86 12.76
CA TYR A 284 2.44 7.13 12.58
C TYR A 284 2.94 8.16 13.60
N SER A 285 2.27 9.32 13.67
CA SER A 285 2.66 10.43 14.55
C SER A 285 2.61 10.04 16.03
N THR A 286 1.55 9.32 16.43
CA THR A 286 1.40 8.80 17.80
C THR A 286 2.54 7.87 18.19
N ASN A 287 2.94 6.99 17.27
CA ASN A 287 4.03 6.03 17.53
C ASN A 287 5.41 6.66 17.41
N LEU A 288 5.56 7.74 16.65
CA LEU A 288 6.76 8.57 16.62
C LEU A 288 7.00 9.21 17.98
N ASP A 289 5.99 9.88 18.54
CA ASP A 289 6.06 10.49 19.86
C ASP A 289 6.36 9.44 20.95
N ALA A 290 5.68 8.29 20.90
CA ALA A 290 5.91 7.18 21.84
C ALA A 290 7.33 6.61 21.74
N TYR A 291 7.88 6.43 20.53
CA TYR A 291 9.22 5.91 20.35
C TYR A 291 10.29 6.88 20.86
N VAL A 292 10.12 8.17 20.55
CA VAL A 292 11.00 9.24 21.02
C VAL A 292 11.02 9.30 22.55
N MET A 293 9.85 9.25 23.18
CA MET A 293 9.74 9.24 24.64
C MET A 293 10.36 7.98 25.23
N TRP A 294 10.15 6.81 24.62
CA TRP A 294 10.78 5.57 25.05
C TRP A 294 12.31 5.62 24.98
N LEU A 295 12.89 6.22 23.94
CA LEU A 295 14.34 6.42 23.83
C LEU A 295 14.87 7.28 24.98
N TRP A 296 14.15 8.35 25.32
CA TRP A 296 14.51 9.22 26.44
C TRP A 296 14.40 8.49 27.78
N GLU A 297 13.29 7.79 28.02
CA GLU A 297 13.05 7.03 29.26
C GLU A 297 14.04 5.88 29.46
N CYS A 298 14.55 5.27 28.39
CA CYS A 298 15.62 4.27 28.50
C CYS A 298 16.86 4.81 29.22
N GLU A 299 17.15 6.11 29.07
CA GLU A 299 18.34 6.72 29.64
C GLU A 299 18.05 7.50 30.93
N VAL A 300 16.86 8.10 31.05
CA VAL A 300 16.51 8.97 32.20
C VAL A 300 15.23 8.55 32.94
N GLY A 301 14.79 7.30 32.80
CA GLY A 301 13.50 6.83 33.32
C GLY A 301 13.22 7.13 34.79
N LYS A 302 14.25 7.13 35.64
CA LYS A 302 14.10 7.50 37.07
C LYS A 302 13.69 8.96 37.26
N PHE A 303 14.25 9.87 36.46
CA PHE A 303 13.91 11.28 36.51
C PHE A 303 12.52 11.53 35.93
N THR A 304 12.17 10.93 34.79
CA THR A 304 10.84 11.09 34.20
C THR A 304 9.74 10.54 35.12
N ALA A 305 9.95 9.38 35.73
CA ALA A 305 9.01 8.81 36.71
C ALA A 305 8.84 9.70 37.96
N LEU A 306 9.92 10.32 38.43
CA LEU A 306 9.87 11.25 39.56
C LEU A 306 9.02 12.49 39.22
N PHE A 307 9.18 13.06 38.02
CA PHE A 307 8.36 14.20 37.59
C PHE A 307 6.91 13.81 37.30
N ALA A 308 6.65 12.62 36.77
CA ALA A 308 5.29 12.10 36.65
C ALA A 308 4.61 12.01 38.03
N THR A 309 5.35 11.59 39.07
CA THR A 309 4.84 11.57 40.46
C THR A 309 4.46 12.97 40.97
N ILE A 310 5.28 13.98 40.66
CA ILE A 310 4.96 15.39 40.98
C ILE A 310 3.65 15.81 40.30
N GLU A 311 3.47 15.46 39.04
CA GLU A 311 2.26 15.81 38.29
C GLU A 311 1.02 15.14 38.86
N THR A 312 1.08 13.85 39.18
CA THR A 312 0.00 13.14 39.86
C THR A 312 -0.35 13.77 41.20
N HIS A 313 0.63 14.22 41.98
CA HIS A 313 0.36 14.95 43.22
C HIS A 313 -0.34 16.28 42.97
N LEU A 314 0.05 17.02 41.92
CA LEU A 314 -0.58 18.30 41.58
C LEU A 314 -2.04 18.19 41.12
N GLU A 315 -2.50 17.00 40.74
CA GLU A 315 -3.91 16.74 40.43
C GLU A 315 -4.81 16.77 41.69
N SER A 316 -4.24 16.49 42.86
CA SER A 316 -4.99 16.30 44.11
C SER A 316 -4.54 17.18 45.27
N LEU A 317 -3.34 17.76 45.19
CA LEU A 317 -2.70 18.51 46.27
C LEU A 317 -2.37 19.95 45.85
N PRO A 318 -2.47 20.92 46.77
CA PRO A 318 -1.89 22.23 46.57
C PRO A 318 -0.37 22.16 46.33
N VAL A 319 0.15 23.04 45.48
CA VAL A 319 1.58 23.11 45.09
C VAL A 319 2.53 23.06 46.29
N LYS A 320 2.18 23.74 47.39
CA LYS A 320 3.02 23.84 48.60
C LYS A 320 3.11 22.54 49.39
N GLU A 321 2.19 21.60 49.17
CA GLU A 321 2.10 20.34 49.91
C GLU A 321 2.87 19.21 49.21
N VAL A 322 3.11 19.32 47.90
CA VAL A 322 3.82 18.32 47.11
C VAL A 322 5.18 17.95 47.73
N GLN A 323 5.91 18.94 48.26
CA GLN A 323 7.22 18.73 48.88
C GLN A 323 7.22 17.86 50.15
N PHE A 324 6.05 17.67 50.80
CA PHE A 324 5.91 16.79 51.95
C PHE A 324 5.74 15.32 51.55
N HIS A 325 5.28 15.07 50.31
CA HIS A 325 5.11 13.73 49.77
C HIS A 325 6.32 13.25 48.95
N LEU A 326 7.01 14.19 48.30
CA LEU A 326 8.24 13.91 47.56
C LEU A 326 9.33 14.90 48.01
N PRO A 327 10.39 14.46 48.69
CA PRO A 327 11.41 15.36 49.23
C PRO A 327 12.19 16.13 48.15
N LYS A 328 12.47 17.42 48.39
CA LYS A 328 13.32 18.27 47.54
C LYS A 328 14.68 17.64 47.20
N GLN A 329 15.24 16.86 48.13
CA GLN A 329 16.54 16.20 47.95
C GLN A 329 16.50 15.14 46.83
N ASP A 330 15.37 14.46 46.64
CA ASP A 330 15.25 13.42 45.60
C ASP A 330 15.16 14.06 44.21
N VAL A 331 14.42 15.17 44.09
CA VAL A 331 14.37 15.98 42.87
C VAL A 331 15.77 16.49 42.49
N ARG A 332 16.53 17.01 43.46
CA ARG A 332 17.90 17.49 43.26
C ARG A 332 18.83 16.37 42.79
N LYS A 333 18.87 15.25 43.50
CA LYS A 333 19.71 14.09 43.13
C LYS A 333 19.38 13.57 41.74
N ALA A 334 18.10 13.55 41.36
CA ALA A 334 17.69 13.13 40.02
C ALA A 334 18.18 14.11 38.94
N GLY A 335 18.13 15.42 39.20
CA GLY A 335 18.68 16.46 38.32
C GLY A 335 20.20 16.35 38.14
N GLU A 336 20.94 16.20 39.24
CA GLU A 336 22.39 16.01 39.26
C GLU A 336 22.79 14.78 38.43
N LEU A 337 22.06 13.67 38.57
CA LEU A 337 22.36 12.42 37.87
C LEU A 337 22.22 12.55 36.35
N ILE A 338 21.18 13.24 35.86
CA ILE A 338 21.06 13.53 34.42
C ILE A 338 22.20 14.45 33.99
N HIS A 339 22.47 15.52 34.73
CA HIS A 339 23.52 16.47 34.39
C HIS A 339 24.89 15.78 34.22
N GLN A 340 25.21 14.83 35.09
CA GLN A 340 26.46 14.06 35.06
C GLN A 340 26.50 13.03 33.91
N ASN A 341 25.38 12.41 33.57
CA ASN A 341 25.32 11.32 32.58
C ASN A 341 24.88 11.75 31.18
N LEU A 342 24.55 13.03 30.97
CA LEU A 342 23.97 13.54 29.73
C LEU A 342 24.69 13.06 28.47
N ASP A 343 26.01 13.26 28.37
CA ASP A 343 26.76 12.87 27.17
C ASP A 343 26.72 11.35 26.92
N LYS A 344 26.71 10.52 27.98
CA LYS A 344 26.54 9.07 27.86
C LYS A 344 25.14 8.71 27.36
N SER A 345 24.11 9.35 27.92
CA SER A 345 22.71 9.15 27.52
C SER A 345 22.50 9.52 26.05
N ILE A 346 23.02 10.67 25.59
CA ILE A 346 22.94 11.08 24.19
C ILE A 346 23.66 10.07 23.28
N LYS A 347 24.84 9.59 23.69
CA LYS A 347 25.57 8.56 22.93
C LYS A 347 24.75 7.26 22.79
N HIS A 348 24.17 6.77 23.87
CA HIS A 348 23.34 5.56 23.83
C HIS A 348 22.09 5.73 22.96
N ILE A 349 21.43 6.89 23.02
CA ILE A 349 20.31 7.20 22.12
C ILE A 349 20.76 7.13 20.65
N GLY A 350 21.89 7.74 20.32
CA GLY A 350 22.47 7.65 18.97
C GLY A 350 22.77 6.21 18.53
N GLU A 351 23.34 5.40 19.41
CA GLU A 351 23.60 3.97 19.14
C GLU A 351 22.31 3.18 18.90
N ARG A 352 21.25 3.43 19.67
CA ARG A 352 19.92 2.82 19.47
C ARG A 352 19.29 3.25 18.16
N LEU A 353 19.32 4.55 17.84
CA LEU A 353 18.82 5.08 16.57
C LEU A 353 19.52 4.41 15.39
N LYS A 354 20.86 4.35 15.41
CA LYS A 354 21.64 3.65 14.39
C LYS A 354 21.27 2.18 14.30
N LYS A 355 21.09 1.50 15.42
CA LYS A 355 20.72 0.08 15.44
C LYS A 355 19.32 -0.16 14.87
N HIS A 356 18.35 0.65 15.26
CA HIS A 356 16.94 0.45 14.93
C HIS A 356 16.58 0.98 13.54
N LEU A 357 17.22 2.06 13.07
CA LEU A 357 16.84 2.77 11.85
C LEU A 357 17.95 2.81 10.79
N SER A 358 18.99 1.96 10.90
CA SER A 358 20.11 1.91 9.94
C SER A 358 19.68 1.74 8.48
N HIS A 359 18.50 1.17 8.24
CA HIS A 359 17.94 0.93 6.91
C HIS A 359 17.05 2.07 6.39
N SER A 360 16.75 3.10 7.18
CA SER A 360 15.83 4.19 6.81
C SER A 360 16.40 5.55 7.23
N GLY A 361 17.29 6.09 6.40
CA GLY A 361 17.96 7.38 6.65
C GLY A 361 16.97 8.54 6.81
N ASP A 362 15.95 8.60 5.96
CA ASP A 362 14.94 9.67 6.00
C ASP A 362 14.11 9.62 7.30
N MET A 363 13.76 8.41 7.76
CA MET A 363 13.05 8.23 9.03
C MET A 363 13.94 8.59 10.23
N ALA A 364 15.22 8.24 10.19
CA ALA A 364 16.16 8.59 11.26
C ALA A 364 16.24 10.11 11.45
N ALA A 365 16.30 10.89 10.36
CA ALA A 365 16.31 12.35 10.41
C ALA A 365 15.03 12.92 11.05
N VAL A 366 13.85 12.41 10.66
CA VAL A 366 12.57 12.84 11.22
C VAL A 366 12.45 12.47 12.70
N VAL A 367 12.88 11.27 13.07
CA VAL A 367 12.89 10.82 14.48
C VAL A 367 13.82 11.69 15.31
N VAL A 368 15.02 12.03 14.83
CA VAL A 368 15.96 12.92 15.53
C VAL A 368 15.36 14.31 15.72
N GLN A 369 14.70 14.86 14.70
CA GLN A 369 14.04 16.17 14.80
C GLN A 369 12.91 16.17 15.83
N CYS A 370 12.03 15.18 15.78
CA CYS A 370 10.96 15.01 16.77
C CYS A 370 11.53 14.80 18.18
N LEU A 371 12.60 14.00 18.30
CA LEU A 371 13.29 13.73 19.55
C LEU A 371 13.83 14.98 20.21
N ARG A 372 14.49 15.84 19.44
CA ARG A 372 14.99 17.14 19.91
C ARG A 372 13.85 17.99 20.47
N ALA A 373 12.77 18.15 19.70
CA ALA A 373 11.64 19.00 20.10
C ALA A 373 10.92 18.47 21.34
N THR A 374 10.62 17.17 21.37
CA THR A 374 9.85 16.54 22.45
C THR A 374 10.63 16.46 23.75
N ILE A 375 11.93 16.14 23.71
CA ILE A 375 12.77 16.09 24.91
C ILE A 375 12.95 17.50 25.49
N LEU A 376 13.21 18.51 24.65
CA LEU A 376 13.35 19.90 25.12
C LEU A 376 12.07 20.38 25.81
N LYS A 377 10.92 20.22 25.15
CA LYS A 377 9.61 20.60 25.72
C LYS A 377 9.33 19.89 27.04
N THR A 378 9.60 18.58 27.10
CA THR A 378 9.41 17.77 28.31
C THR A 378 10.33 18.25 29.44
N TYR A 379 11.61 18.51 29.14
CA TYR A 379 12.56 18.97 30.13
C TYR A 379 12.26 20.38 30.65
N GLU A 380 11.85 21.31 29.78
CA GLU A 380 11.40 22.65 30.17
C GLU A 380 10.22 22.58 31.15
N ARG A 381 9.26 21.69 30.89
CA ARG A 381 8.14 21.43 31.81
C ARG A 381 8.64 20.91 33.16
N HIS A 382 9.59 19.97 33.19
CA HIS A 382 10.16 19.46 34.44
C HIS A 382 10.93 20.55 35.21
N ALA A 383 11.73 21.38 34.53
CA ALA A 383 12.40 22.52 35.15
C ALA A 383 11.41 23.52 35.76
N MET A 384 10.30 23.80 35.06
CA MET A 384 9.22 24.64 35.59
C MET A 384 8.58 24.04 36.84
N LEU A 385 8.30 22.73 36.85
CA LEU A 385 7.74 22.04 38.02
C LEU A 385 8.69 22.03 39.21
N ALA A 386 10.00 21.82 38.98
CA ALA A 386 11.02 21.89 40.02
C ALA A 386 11.04 23.27 40.68
N LYS A 387 11.00 24.33 39.87
CA LYS A 387 10.95 25.72 40.37
C LYS A 387 9.65 25.99 41.12
N LYS A 388 8.51 25.59 40.56
CA LYS A 388 7.17 25.87 41.12
C LYS A 388 6.91 25.15 42.45
N CYS A 389 7.27 23.87 42.55
CA CYS A 389 6.94 23.05 43.72
C CYS A 389 8.01 23.08 44.81
N TYR A 390 9.27 23.39 44.45
CA TYR A 390 10.41 23.27 45.36
C TYR A 390 11.30 24.50 45.44
N ASP A 391 11.08 25.53 44.61
CA ASP A 391 12.03 26.64 44.41
C ASP A 391 13.45 26.10 44.17
N LEU A 392 13.55 25.21 43.19
CA LEU A 392 14.77 24.52 42.80
C LEU A 392 15.04 24.76 41.32
N GLU A 393 16.24 25.24 41.01
CA GLU A 393 16.76 25.26 39.64
C GLU A 393 17.58 23.99 39.40
N LEU A 394 17.33 23.30 38.28
CA LEU A 394 18.01 22.06 37.93
C LEU A 394 19.40 22.36 37.35
N ASP A 395 20.39 21.53 37.69
CA ASP A 395 21.79 21.74 37.27
C ASP A 395 21.97 21.68 35.75
N LEU A 396 21.16 20.89 35.05
CA LEU A 396 21.16 20.84 33.59
C LEU A 396 20.34 22.01 33.04
N THR A 397 21.00 22.93 32.33
CA THR A 397 20.31 24.01 31.62
C THR A 397 19.69 23.52 30.32
N VAL A 398 18.60 24.17 29.90
CA VAL A 398 17.92 23.89 28.62
C VAL A 398 18.89 24.07 27.44
N ASP A 399 19.75 25.09 27.48
CA ASP A 399 20.75 25.34 26.42
C ASP A 399 21.80 24.23 26.32
N ARG A 400 22.27 23.70 27.46
CA ARG A 400 23.21 22.56 27.46
C ARG A 400 22.54 21.31 26.91
N LEU A 401 21.28 21.06 27.27
CA LEU A 401 20.51 19.93 26.73
C LEU A 401 20.33 20.08 25.22
N ARG A 402 19.94 21.26 24.73
CA ARG A 402 19.81 21.56 23.29
C ARG A 402 21.10 21.29 22.52
N THR A 403 22.20 21.86 22.99
CA THR A 403 23.54 21.68 22.39
C THR A 403 23.96 20.20 22.38
N SER A 404 23.58 19.44 23.40
CA SER A 404 23.90 18.01 23.47
C SER A 404 23.04 17.19 22.50
N LEU A 405 21.76 17.50 22.36
CA LEU A 405 20.84 16.83 21.42
C LEU A 405 21.18 17.13 19.95
N GLU A 406 21.81 18.27 19.65
CA GLU A 406 22.32 18.61 18.31
C GLU A 406 23.41 17.65 17.82
N LYS A 407 24.12 16.96 18.74
CA LYS A 407 25.13 15.95 18.42
C LYS A 407 24.54 14.64 17.84
N LEU A 408 23.23 14.44 17.93
CA LEU A 408 22.55 13.28 17.32
C LEU A 408 22.44 13.53 15.81
N HIS A 409 23.20 12.79 15.01
CA HIS A 409 23.17 12.85 13.55
C HIS A 409 22.47 11.64 12.94
#